data_AF-A0A5L4KC66-F1
#
_entry.id   AF-A0A5L4KC66-F1
#
_cell.length_a   1.000
_cell.length_b   1.000
_cell.length_c   1.000
_cell.angle_alpha   90.00
_cell.angle_beta   90.00
_cell.angle_gamma   90.00
#
_symmetry.space_group_name_H-M   'P 1'
#
loop_
_entity.id
_entity.type
_entity.pdbx_description
1 polymer ?
#
loop_
_entity_poly.entity_id
_entity_poly.type
_entity_poly.pdbx_seq_one_letter_code
_entity_poly.pdbx_strand_id
1 'polypeptide(L)'
;LKESLEARAKASLLNPNEITAEALEFSTNETLEFCKGKEVQSWAVMDFAMTRLKIYLKIELSEADIILLKNACKEIDASKIIEGKGGGLLWAAV
;
A
#
# COMPACT_ATOMS: atom_id res chain seq x y z
N LEU A 1 -6.87 5.97 1.39
CA LEU A 1 -5.83 5.16 0.72
C LEU A 1 -5.94 5.18 -0.81
N LYS A 2 -7.05 4.73 -1.42
CA LYS A 2 -7.19 4.58 -2.89
C LYS A 2 -6.85 5.84 -3.68
N GLU A 3 -7.42 6.99 -3.32
CA GLU A 3 -7.15 8.28 -3.99
C GLU A 3 -5.68 8.71 -3.87
N SER A 4 -5.09 8.55 -2.68
CA SER A 4 -3.67 8.85 -2.43
C SER A 4 -2.74 7.92 -3.22
N LEU A 5 -3.11 6.63 -3.34
CA LEU A 5 -2.39 5.66 -4.15
C LEU A 5 -2.46 6.02 -5.64
N GLU A 6 -3.65 6.38 -6.13
CA GLU A 6 -3.86 6.81 -7.51
C GLU A 6 -3.02 8.04 -7.85
N ALA A 7 -3.05 9.07 -6.99
CA ALA A 7 -2.26 10.28 -7.18
C ALA A 7 -0.76 9.98 -7.22
N ARG A 8 -0.25 9.19 -6.26
CA ARG A 8 1.17 8.81 -6.21
C ARG A 8 1.57 7.96 -7.42
N ALA A 9 0.74 7.01 -7.82
CA ALA A 9 1.00 6.14 -8.95
C ALA A 9 1.03 6.92 -10.27
N LYS A 10 0.07 7.83 -10.51
CA LYS A 10 0.04 8.69 -11.70
C LYS A 10 1.23 9.63 -11.79
N ALA A 11 1.77 10.06 -10.65
CA ALA A 11 2.98 10.87 -10.60
C ALA A 11 4.29 10.05 -10.82
N SER A 12 4.28 8.76 -10.49
CA SER A 12 5.50 7.93 -10.43
C SER A 12 5.67 6.95 -11.59
N LEU A 13 4.58 6.58 -12.26
CA LEU A 13 4.57 5.57 -13.32
C LEU A 13 4.41 6.22 -14.69
N LEU A 14 5.09 5.68 -15.69
CA LEU A 14 5.16 6.25 -17.04
C LEU A 14 3.87 6.06 -17.85
N ASN A 15 3.03 5.08 -17.49
CA ASN A 15 1.80 4.73 -18.22
C ASN A 15 0.56 4.94 -17.34
N PRO A 16 0.06 6.18 -17.17
CA PRO A 16 -1.05 6.48 -16.28
C PRO A 16 -2.37 5.81 -16.70
N ASN A 17 -2.52 5.44 -17.98
CA ASN A 17 -3.71 4.76 -18.49
C ASN A 17 -3.85 3.32 -17.97
N GLU A 18 -2.75 2.70 -17.53
CA GLU A 18 -2.77 1.35 -16.94
C GLU A 18 -3.19 1.38 -15.46
N ILE A 19 -3.23 2.56 -14.83
CA ILE A 19 -3.68 2.76 -13.46
C ILE A 19 -5.22 2.80 -13.45
N THR A 20 -5.83 1.64 -13.70
CA THR A 20 -7.27 1.47 -13.75
C THR A 20 -7.89 1.42 -12.35
N ALA A 21 -9.20 1.64 -12.27
CA ALA A 21 -9.94 1.50 -11.01
C ALA A 21 -9.81 0.09 -10.41
N GLU A 22 -9.73 -0.93 -11.26
CA GLU A 22 -9.54 -2.34 -10.88
C GLU A 22 -8.14 -2.58 -10.29
N ALA A 23 -7.08 -2.08 -10.94
CA ALA A 23 -5.71 -2.21 -10.43
C ALA A 23 -5.54 -1.53 -9.06
N LEU A 24 -6.15 -0.34 -8.90
CA LEU A 24 -6.17 0.38 -7.64
C LEU A 24 -6.98 -0.36 -6.56
N GLU A 25 -8.11 -0.94 -6.92
CA GLU A 25 -8.93 -1.72 -5.99
C GLU A 25 -8.25 -3.00 -5.53
N PHE A 26 -7.63 -3.74 -6.46
CA PHE A 26 -6.85 -4.93 -6.14
C PHE A 26 -5.72 -4.61 -5.14
N SER A 27 -4.88 -3.63 -5.49
CA SER A 27 -3.72 -3.26 -4.67
C SER A 27 -4.12 -2.68 -3.30
N THR A 28 -5.19 -1.88 -3.25
CA THR A 28 -5.70 -1.38 -1.96
C THR A 28 -6.28 -2.51 -1.11
N ASN A 29 -7.13 -3.37 -1.65
CA ASN A 29 -7.74 -4.45 -0.87
C ASN A 29 -6.69 -5.41 -0.27
N GLU A 30 -5.69 -5.81 -1.05
CA GLU A 30 -4.61 -6.65 -0.51
C GLU A 30 -3.81 -5.94 0.58
N THR A 31 -3.57 -4.63 0.43
CA THR A 31 -2.87 -3.84 1.45
C THR A 31 -3.69 -3.75 2.73
N LEU A 32 -4.99 -3.46 2.61
CA LEU A 32 -5.90 -3.33 3.75
C LEU A 32 -6.04 -4.67 4.50
N GLU A 33 -6.14 -5.79 3.77
CA GLU A 33 -6.20 -7.12 4.37
C GLU A 33 -4.87 -7.48 5.06
N PHE A 34 -3.72 -7.16 4.45
CA PHE A 34 -2.41 -7.40 5.06
C PHE A 34 -2.18 -6.59 6.34
N CYS A 35 -2.71 -5.36 6.39
CA CYS A 35 -2.61 -4.47 7.56
C CYS A 35 -3.75 -4.66 8.58
N LYS A 36 -4.68 -5.58 8.32
CA LYS A 36 -5.90 -5.73 9.11
C LYS A 36 -5.62 -6.04 10.57
N GLY A 37 -6.30 -5.32 11.47
CA GLY A 37 -6.15 -5.50 12.91
C GLY A 37 -4.86 -4.92 13.47
N LYS A 38 -4.12 -4.13 12.68
CA LYS A 38 -2.85 -3.52 13.10
C LYS A 38 -2.92 -1.99 13.00
N GLU A 39 -2.24 -1.32 13.93
CA GLU A 39 -2.01 0.12 13.89
C GLU A 39 -0.73 0.41 13.09
N VAL A 40 -0.87 0.52 11.77
CA VAL A 40 0.28 0.66 10.84
C VAL A 40 0.50 2.13 10.46
N GLN A 41 1.77 2.54 10.42
CA GLN A 41 2.17 3.85 9.91
C GLN A 41 1.78 4.06 8.44
N SER A 42 1.31 5.26 8.11
CA SER A 42 0.77 5.59 6.78
C SER A 42 1.79 5.40 5.65
N TRP A 43 3.07 5.71 5.90
CA TRP A 43 4.14 5.52 4.92
C TRP A 43 4.32 4.05 4.55
N ALA A 44 4.24 3.13 5.53
CA ALA A 44 4.41 1.70 5.32
C ALA A 44 3.22 1.12 4.54
N VAL A 45 2.00 1.54 4.87
CA VAL A 45 0.79 1.19 4.10
C VAL A 45 0.92 1.64 2.64
N MET A 46 1.38 2.87 2.41
CA MET A 46 1.51 3.43 1.06
C MET A 46 2.61 2.75 0.24
N ASP A 47 3.79 2.51 0.82
CA ASP A 47 4.88 1.85 0.11
C ASP A 47 4.53 0.39 -0.21
N PHE A 48 3.85 -0.32 0.70
CA PHE A 48 3.32 -1.65 0.42
C PHE A 48 2.29 -1.62 -0.73
N ALA A 49 1.33 -0.69 -0.69
CA ALA A 49 0.31 -0.54 -1.74
C ALA A 49 0.92 -0.22 -3.11
N MET A 50 1.91 0.66 -3.18
CA MET A 50 2.64 0.98 -4.41
C MET A 50 3.35 -0.25 -4.98
N THR A 51 3.98 -1.07 -4.13
CA THR A 51 4.60 -2.32 -4.58
C THR A 51 3.56 -3.33 -5.07
N ARG A 52 2.42 -3.50 -4.37
CA ARG A 52 1.32 -4.37 -4.83
C ARG A 52 0.79 -3.92 -6.19
N LEU A 53 0.60 -2.62 -6.39
CA LEU A 53 0.17 -2.06 -7.66
C LEU A 53 1.19 -2.34 -8.78
N LYS A 54 2.49 -2.11 -8.54
CA LYS A 54 3.54 -2.43 -9.53
C LYS A 54 3.53 -3.91 -9.92
N ILE A 55 3.41 -4.82 -8.96
CA ILE A 55 3.32 -6.27 -9.22
C ILE A 55 2.10 -6.60 -10.08
N TYR A 56 0.93 -6.06 -9.73
CA TYR A 56 -0.31 -6.28 -10.50
C TYR A 56 -0.15 -5.82 -11.96
N LEU A 57 0.44 -4.64 -12.15
CA LEU A 57 0.75 -4.07 -13.47
C LEU A 57 1.93 -4.75 -14.17
N LYS A 58 2.54 -5.79 -13.57
CA LYS A 58 3.71 -6.50 -14.09
C LYS A 58 4.92 -5.58 -14.35
N ILE A 59 5.01 -4.50 -13.58
CA ILE A 59 6.15 -3.60 -13.58
C ILE A 59 7.26 -4.23 -12.74
N GLU A 60 8.46 -4.33 -13.31
CA GLU A 60 9.62 -4.84 -12.60
C GLU A 60 9.95 -3.95 -11.40
N LEU A 61 10.24 -4.59 -10.25
CA LEU A 61 10.61 -3.87 -9.04
C LEU A 61 12.09 -3.51 -9.09
N SER A 62 12.40 -2.23 -8.91
CA SER A 62 13.77 -1.78 -8.71
C SER A 62 14.32 -2.23 -7.35
N GLU A 63 15.63 -2.15 -7.17
CA GLU A 63 16.25 -2.38 -5.86
C GLU A 63 15.69 -1.45 -4.77
N ALA A 64 15.42 -0.18 -5.13
CA ALA A 64 14.78 0.77 -4.22
C ALA A 64 13.38 0.33 -3.81
N ASP A 65 12.57 -0.18 -4.76
CA ASP A 65 11.23 -0.70 -4.45
C ASP A 65 11.30 -1.90 -3.49
N ILE A 66 12.28 -2.78 -3.68
CA ILE A 66 12.50 -3.94 -2.80
C ILE A 66 12.89 -3.49 -1.39
N ILE A 67 13.73 -2.46 -1.25
CA ILE A 67 14.10 -1.91 0.06
C ILE A 67 12.90 -1.29 0.75
N LEU A 68 12.10 -0.48 0.03
CA LEU A 68 10.89 0.13 0.58
C LEU A 68 9.88 -0.92 1.04
N LEU A 69 9.65 -1.95 0.21
CA LEU A 69 8.78 -3.07 0.58
C LEU A 69 9.28 -3.78 1.84
N LYS A 70 10.58 -4.09 1.93
CA LYS A 70 11.16 -4.74 3.11
C LYS A 70 10.96 -3.90 4.38
N ASN A 71 11.14 -2.58 4.29
CA ASN A 71 10.95 -1.69 5.42
C ASN A 71 9.47 -1.58 5.81
N ALA A 72 8.57 -1.47 4.83
CA ALA A 72 7.13 -1.47 5.06
C ALA A 72 6.67 -2.77 5.75
N CYS A 73 7.12 -3.94 5.28
CA CYS A 73 6.80 -5.22 5.92
C CYS A 73 7.29 -5.28 7.37
N LYS A 74 8.53 -4.85 7.64
CA LYS A 74 9.06 -4.81 9.01
C LYS A 74 8.24 -3.92 9.92
N GLU A 75 7.83 -2.75 9.44
CA GLU A 75 6.98 -1.83 10.20
C GLU A 75 5.59 -2.44 10.47
N ILE A 76 4.97 -3.03 9.44
CA ILE A 76 3.66 -3.70 9.57
C ILE A 76 3.75 -4.89 10.54
N ASP A 77 4.85 -5.63 10.56
CA ASP A 77 5.04 -6.76 11.47
C ASP A 77 5.33 -6.32 12.91
N ALA A 78 6.02 -5.19 13.09
CA ALA A 78 6.27 -4.58 14.40
C ALA A 78 5.07 -3.78 14.94
N SER A 79 4.07 -3.51 14.11
CA SER A 79 2.90 -2.69 14.44
C SER A 79 2.05 -3.34 15.55
N LYS A 80 1.47 -2.50 16.40
CA LYS A 80 0.61 -2.96 17.51
C LYS A 80 -0.67 -3.60 16.96
N ILE A 81 -1.08 -4.71 17.55
CA ILE A 81 -2.37 -5.34 17.28
C ILE A 81 -3.45 -4.58 18.05
N ILE A 82 -4.53 -4.22 17.36
CA ILE A 82 -5.69 -3.56 17.96
C ILE A 82 -6.69 -4.65 18.38
N GLU A 83 -6.87 -4.86 19.68
CA GLU A 83 -7.89 -5.77 20.22
C GLU A 83 -9.28 -5.11 20.17
N GLY A 84 -10.09 -5.48 19.17
CA GLY A 84 -11.48 -5.03 19.05
C GLY A 84 -12.06 -5.30 17.66
N LYS A 85 -13.32 -5.76 17.59
CA LYS A 85 -14.04 -6.05 16.34
C LYS A 85 -13.94 -4.86 15.37
N GLY A 86 -13.20 -5.07 14.27
CA GLY A 86 -13.06 -4.11 13.17
C GLY A 86 -11.84 -3.23 13.32
N GLY A 87 -10.66 -3.78 13.04
CA GLY A 87 -9.39 -3.05 13.02
C GLY A 87 -9.43 -1.90 12.03
N GLY A 88 -9.75 -0.71 12.53
CA GLY A 88 -9.74 0.54 11.78
C GLY A 88 -8.31 0.99 11.57
N LEU A 89 -7.90 1.08 10.31
CA LEU A 89 -6.67 1.77 9.92
C LEU A 89 -6.77 3.24 10.32
N LEU A 90 -5.76 3.77 11.01
CA LEU A 90 -5.59 5.18 11.30
C LEU A 90 -5.18 5.98 10.05
N TRP A 91 -5.84 5.77 8.91
CA TRP A 91 -5.51 6.49 7.68
C TRP A 91 -6.12 7.90 7.61
N ALA A 92 -6.96 8.28 8.58
CA ALA A 92 -7.58 9.60 8.58
C ALA A 92 -6.65 10.67 9.19
N ALA A 93 -6.28 11.64 8.35
CA ALA A 93 -5.64 12.93 8.64
C ALA A 93 -4.11 12.98 8.73
N VAL A 94 -3.46 13.07 7.57
CA VAL A 94 -2.50 14.16 7.25
C VAL A 94 -2.71 14.56 5.80
#